data_AF-A0A061HVM7-F1
#
_entry.id   AF-A0A061HVM7-F1
#
_cell.length_a   1.000
_cell.length_b   1.000
_cell.length_c   1.000
_cell.angle_alpha   90.00
_cell.angle_beta   90.00
_cell.angle_gamma   90.00
#
_symmetry.space_group_name_H-M   'P 1'
#
loop_
_entity.id
_entity.type
_entity.pdbx_description
1 polymer ?
#
loop_
_entity_poly.entity_id
_entity_poly.type
_entity_poly.pdbx_seq_one_letter_code
_entity_poly.pdbx_strand_id
1 'polypeptide(L)'
;MEQYIYKRQSDGIYIIYLKRTWEKLLLAAQAIVAIENPADVSVISSRNTVQRAGLKFAAATGATPIAGPFTPGTFTNQIQAAFQEPRLLVVTEPRADHQPLTEASYVNLPTTAPCNTDSPLCYVDIATPCNNKGAHSVGLMWWMLAREVLRMRGTIFREHRWEVRPDLYFYRDPEETEKEEQAAAEKAVTKKEFQGE
;
A
#
# COMPACT_ATOMS: atom_id res chain seq x y z
N MET A 1 2.25 10.23 -17.32
CA MET A 1 1.75 10.84 -16.06
C MET A 1 1.20 12.26 -16.24
N GLU A 2 1.46 12.94 -17.37
CA GLU A 2 1.06 14.34 -17.61
C GLU A 2 -0.43 14.63 -17.31
N GLN A 3 -1.35 13.75 -17.71
CA GLN A 3 -2.79 13.89 -17.45
C GLN A 3 -3.20 13.98 -15.96
N TYR A 4 -2.31 13.57 -15.04
CA TYR A 4 -2.55 13.60 -13.59
C TYR A 4 -1.88 14.78 -12.89
N ILE A 5 -1.12 15.60 -13.62
CA ILE A 5 -0.42 16.77 -13.11
C ILE A 5 -1.36 17.98 -13.20
N TYR A 6 -1.39 18.79 -12.13
CA TYR A 6 -2.16 20.03 -12.08
C TYR A 6 -1.33 21.24 -12.51
N LYS A 7 -0.20 21.48 -11.83
CA LYS A 7 0.67 22.64 -12.05
C LYS A 7 2.11 22.29 -11.66
N ARG A 8 3.08 22.95 -12.28
CA ARG A 8 4.49 22.94 -11.84
C ARG A 8 4.77 24.12 -10.91
N GLN A 9 5.41 23.86 -9.78
CA GLN A 9 5.87 24.88 -8.83
C GLN A 9 7.19 25.52 -9.31
N SER A 10 7.53 26.70 -8.77
CA SER A 10 8.83 27.37 -8.99
C SER A 10 10.02 26.46 -8.70
N ASP A 11 9.87 25.61 -7.70
CA ASP A 11 10.93 24.74 -7.16
C ASP A 11 11.14 23.49 -8.03
N GLY A 12 10.41 23.38 -9.14
CA GLY A 12 10.51 22.28 -10.09
C GLY A 12 9.63 21.06 -9.75
N ILE A 13 9.01 21.03 -8.57
CA ILE A 13 8.08 19.96 -8.15
C ILE A 13 6.76 20.09 -8.90
N TYR A 14 6.25 18.97 -9.40
CA TYR A 14 4.93 18.89 -10.02
C TYR A 14 3.85 18.60 -8.97
N ILE A 15 2.82 19.44 -8.95
CA ILE A 15 1.64 19.27 -8.09
C ILE A 15 0.70 18.27 -8.76
N ILE A 16 0.36 17.19 -8.04
CA ILE A 16 -0.58 16.17 -8.51
C ILE A 16 -2.02 16.64 -8.31
N TYR A 17 -2.90 16.37 -9.28
CA TYR A 17 -4.30 16.74 -9.17
C TYR A 17 -5.09 15.77 -8.28
N LEU A 18 -5.39 16.20 -7.04
CA LEU A 18 -6.04 15.37 -6.02
C LEU A 18 -7.39 14.76 -6.44
N LYS A 19 -8.18 15.46 -7.25
CA LYS A 19 -9.46 14.92 -7.76
C LYS A 19 -9.23 13.64 -8.57
N ARG A 20 -8.18 13.61 -9.42
CA ARG A 20 -7.81 12.43 -10.20
C ARG A 20 -7.25 11.31 -9.34
N THR A 21 -6.49 11.65 -8.30
CA THR A 21 -6.03 10.67 -7.30
C THR A 21 -7.20 9.95 -6.66
N TRP A 22 -8.22 10.68 -6.22
CA TRP A 22 -9.42 10.10 -5.61
C TRP A 22 -10.23 9.23 -6.58
N GLU A 23 -10.47 9.72 -7.80
CA GLU A 23 -11.16 8.95 -8.85
C GLU A 23 -10.44 7.64 -9.18
N LYS A 24 -9.10 7.67 -9.32
CA LYS A 24 -8.29 6.48 -9.60
C LYS A 24 -8.18 5.53 -8.42
N LEU A 25 -8.14 6.06 -7.20
CA LEU A 25 -8.16 5.25 -5.98
C LEU A 25 -9.46 4.44 -5.87
N LEU A 26 -10.61 5.06 -6.16
CA LEU A 26 -11.89 4.37 -6.16
C LEU A 26 -11.96 3.32 -7.28
N LEU A 27 -11.42 3.61 -8.46
CA LEU A 27 -11.35 2.65 -9.56
C LEU A 27 -10.51 1.41 -9.18
N ALA A 28 -9.37 1.62 -8.53
CA ALA A 28 -8.55 0.52 -8.01
C ALA A 28 -9.28 -0.29 -6.94
N ALA A 29 -9.99 0.38 -6.01
CA ALA A 29 -10.81 -0.29 -5.01
C ALA A 29 -11.92 -1.14 -5.64
N GLN A 30 -12.60 -0.64 -6.67
CA GLN A 30 -13.63 -1.39 -7.41
C GLN A 30 -13.04 -2.64 -8.07
N ALA A 31 -11.86 -2.54 -8.70
CA ALA A 31 -11.18 -3.69 -9.30
C ALA A 31 -10.83 -4.77 -8.26
N ILE A 32 -10.41 -4.38 -7.06
CA ILE A 32 -10.12 -5.30 -5.95
C ILE A 32 -11.39 -5.98 -5.43
N VAL A 33 -12.50 -5.25 -5.36
CA VAL A 33 -13.79 -5.78 -4.87
C VAL A 33 -14.41 -6.74 -5.87
N ALA A 34 -14.14 -6.59 -7.16
CA ALA A 34 -14.63 -7.48 -8.20
C ALA A 34 -14.09 -8.92 -8.11
N ILE A 35 -13.00 -9.14 -7.37
CA ILE A 35 -12.47 -10.49 -7.11
C ILE A 35 -13.26 -11.14 -5.98
N GLU A 36 -13.90 -12.28 -6.29
CA GLU A 36 -14.74 -13.04 -5.36
C GLU A 36 -13.97 -13.52 -4.13
N ASN A 37 -12.83 -14.20 -4.34
CA ASN A 37 -11.95 -14.63 -3.27
C ASN A 37 -10.90 -13.56 -2.98
N PRO A 38 -10.94 -12.88 -1.81
CA PRO A 38 -9.98 -11.83 -1.50
C PRO A 38 -8.52 -12.32 -1.47
N ALA A 39 -8.29 -13.60 -1.14
CA ALA A 39 -6.95 -14.17 -1.06
C ALA A 39 -6.25 -14.28 -2.43
N ASP A 40 -7.02 -14.26 -3.53
CA ASP A 40 -6.49 -14.27 -4.90
C ASP A 40 -5.94 -12.90 -5.33
N VAL A 41 -6.05 -11.88 -4.46
CA VAL A 41 -5.39 -10.59 -4.66
C VAL A 41 -4.03 -10.64 -3.98
N SER A 42 -2.95 -10.48 -4.75
CA SER A 42 -1.60 -10.41 -4.19
C SER A 42 -1.13 -8.96 -4.06
N VAL A 43 -0.58 -8.64 -2.90
CA VAL A 43 0.00 -7.32 -2.59
C VAL A 43 1.50 -7.45 -2.47
N ILE A 44 2.24 -6.79 -3.36
CA ILE A 44 3.70 -6.84 -3.35
C ILE A 44 4.29 -5.54 -2.86
N SER A 45 5.23 -5.67 -1.94
CA SER A 45 6.03 -4.57 -1.42
C SER A 45 7.49 -5.00 -1.23
N SER A 46 8.36 -4.64 -2.17
CA SER A 46 9.81 -4.85 -1.98
C SER A 46 10.43 -3.83 -1.04
N ARG A 47 9.98 -2.57 -1.10
CA ARG A 47 10.60 -1.45 -0.35
C ARG A 47 10.23 -1.48 1.14
N ASN A 48 11.25 -1.44 2.00
CA ASN A 48 11.09 -1.51 3.47
C ASN A 48 10.07 -0.52 4.03
N THR A 49 10.07 0.73 3.53
CA THR A 49 9.17 1.78 4.02
C THR A 49 7.69 1.56 3.69
N VAL A 50 7.37 0.56 2.88
CA VAL A 50 6.00 0.26 2.45
C VAL A 50 5.56 -1.15 2.86
N GLN A 51 6.49 -2.03 3.23
CA GLN A 51 6.19 -3.40 3.65
C GLN A 51 5.12 -3.45 4.75
N ARG A 52 5.24 -2.59 5.76
CA ARG A 52 4.24 -2.49 6.83
C ARG A 52 2.85 -2.13 6.30
N ALA A 53 2.75 -1.17 5.38
CA ALA A 53 1.48 -0.74 4.81
C ALA A 53 0.82 -1.87 3.99
N GLY A 54 1.62 -2.59 3.19
CA GLY A 54 1.16 -3.76 2.42
C GLY A 54 0.66 -4.89 3.33
N LEU A 55 1.40 -5.22 4.38
CA LEU A 55 1.00 -6.23 5.37
C LEU A 55 -0.29 -5.86 6.10
N LYS A 56 -0.44 -4.60 6.53
CA LYS A 56 -1.66 -4.13 7.20
C LYS A 56 -2.85 -4.05 6.23
N PHE A 57 -2.62 -3.70 4.97
CA PHE A 57 -3.65 -3.74 3.95
C PHE A 57 -4.15 -5.15 3.72
N ALA A 58 -3.23 -6.10 3.50
CA ALA A 58 -3.53 -7.49 3.26
C ALA A 58 -4.30 -8.12 4.43
N ALA A 59 -3.87 -7.87 5.67
CA ALA A 59 -4.57 -8.32 6.86
C ALA A 59 -5.99 -7.75 6.99
N ALA A 60 -6.21 -6.49 6.56
CA ALA A 60 -7.52 -5.85 6.64
C ALA A 60 -8.48 -6.34 5.54
N THR A 61 -7.98 -6.61 4.32
CA THR A 61 -8.81 -6.98 3.17
C THR A 61 -8.88 -8.49 2.92
N GLY A 62 -8.04 -9.29 3.59
CA GLY A 62 -7.90 -10.72 3.35
C GLY A 62 -7.07 -11.06 2.10
N ALA A 63 -6.33 -10.09 1.55
CA ALA A 63 -5.42 -10.29 0.43
C ALA A 63 -4.13 -10.99 0.87
N THR A 64 -3.38 -11.54 -0.08
CA THR A 64 -2.13 -12.27 0.18
C THR A 64 -0.93 -11.33 0.07
N PRO A 65 -0.19 -11.05 1.16
CA PRO A 65 0.97 -10.16 1.10
C PRO A 65 2.24 -10.91 0.71
N ILE A 66 3.03 -10.29 -0.18
CA ILE A 66 4.41 -10.68 -0.49
C ILE A 66 5.29 -9.47 -0.12
N ALA A 67 5.83 -9.52 1.10
CA ALA A 67 6.68 -8.47 1.63
C ALA A 67 8.16 -8.87 1.55
N GLY A 68 9.02 -7.93 1.17
CA GLY A 68 10.45 -8.15 1.03
C GLY A 68 10.87 -8.46 -0.41
N PRO A 69 12.09 -8.97 -0.62
CA PRO A 69 12.61 -9.29 -1.94
C PRO A 69 11.68 -10.26 -2.68
N PHE A 70 11.23 -9.87 -3.87
CA PHE A 70 10.41 -10.74 -4.71
C PHE A 70 11.28 -11.86 -5.29
N THR A 71 10.81 -13.10 -5.18
CA THR A 71 11.54 -14.25 -5.73
C THR A 71 11.18 -14.39 -7.21
N PRO A 72 12.14 -14.28 -8.15
CA PRO A 72 11.83 -14.42 -9.57
C PRO A 72 11.26 -15.82 -9.87
N GLY A 73 10.21 -15.87 -10.68
CA GLY A 73 9.49 -17.09 -11.03
C GLY A 73 8.30 -17.39 -10.11
N THR A 74 7.99 -16.53 -9.14
CA THR A 74 6.85 -16.73 -8.22
C THR A 74 5.53 -16.88 -8.97
N PHE A 75 5.35 -16.21 -10.11
CA PHE A 75 4.11 -16.30 -10.90
C PHE A 75 4.19 -17.27 -12.08
N THR A 76 5.38 -17.70 -12.48
CA THR A 76 5.57 -18.47 -13.72
C THR A 76 6.07 -19.89 -13.48
N ASN A 77 6.77 -20.15 -12.38
CA ASN A 77 7.42 -21.42 -12.09
C ASN A 77 6.59 -22.28 -11.13
N GLN A 78 5.81 -23.21 -11.68
CA GLN A 78 4.95 -24.14 -10.93
C GLN A 78 5.70 -25.10 -10.00
N ILE A 79 7.01 -25.30 -10.18
CA ILE A 79 7.82 -26.21 -9.34
C ILE A 79 8.19 -25.55 -8.00
N GLN A 80 8.18 -24.21 -7.93
CA GLN A 80 8.58 -23.47 -6.75
C GLN A 80 7.55 -23.63 -5.62
N ALA A 81 8.01 -23.84 -4.39
CA ALA A 81 7.12 -23.96 -3.22
C ALA A 81 6.30 -22.69 -2.93
N ALA A 82 6.82 -21.53 -3.31
CA ALA A 82 6.16 -20.23 -3.16
C ALA A 82 5.38 -19.80 -4.43
N PHE A 83 5.08 -20.72 -5.34
CA PHE A 83 4.29 -20.43 -6.53
C PHE A 83 2.89 -19.90 -6.16
N GLN A 84 2.47 -18.82 -6.82
CA GLN A 84 1.15 -18.22 -6.62
C GLN A 84 0.54 -17.79 -7.95
N GLU A 85 -0.77 -17.98 -8.09
CA GLU A 85 -1.55 -17.55 -9.25
C GLU A 85 -2.65 -16.56 -8.82
N PRO A 86 -2.28 -15.31 -8.47
CA PRO A 86 -3.27 -14.29 -8.16
C PRO A 86 -4.09 -13.90 -9.38
N ARG A 87 -5.29 -13.37 -9.14
CA ARG A 87 -6.17 -12.79 -10.18
C ARG A 87 -6.02 -11.29 -10.33
N LEU A 88 -5.46 -10.62 -9.32
CA LEU A 88 -5.16 -9.20 -9.34
C LEU A 88 -3.87 -8.92 -8.57
N LEU A 89 -3.02 -8.08 -9.14
CA LEU A 89 -1.80 -7.62 -8.49
C LEU A 89 -1.92 -6.17 -8.02
N VAL A 90 -1.54 -5.92 -6.77
CA VAL A 90 -1.35 -4.57 -6.24
C VAL A 90 0.12 -4.38 -5.89
N VAL A 91 0.78 -3.49 -6.61
CA VAL A 91 2.20 -3.18 -6.47
C VAL A 91 2.39 -1.90 -5.67
N THR A 92 3.45 -1.78 -4.88
CA THR A 92 3.72 -0.54 -4.13
C THR A 92 4.39 0.56 -4.93
N GLU A 93 5.36 0.22 -5.77
CA GLU A 93 6.05 1.17 -6.62
C GLU A 93 6.59 0.49 -7.89
N PRO A 94 6.18 0.93 -9.10
CA PRO A 94 6.59 0.29 -10.34
C PRO A 94 8.11 0.23 -10.60
N ARG A 95 8.89 1.17 -10.04
CA ARG A 95 10.36 1.18 -10.19
C ARG A 95 11.03 0.09 -9.36
N ALA A 96 10.66 0.00 -8.08
CA ALA A 96 11.23 -0.97 -7.16
C ALA A 96 10.73 -2.38 -7.49
N ASP A 97 9.44 -2.50 -7.79
CA ASP A 97 8.73 -3.76 -8.03
C ASP A 97 8.61 -4.06 -9.55
N HIS A 98 9.64 -3.79 -10.34
CA HIS A 98 9.61 -4.03 -11.80
C HIS A 98 9.61 -5.53 -12.16
N GLN A 99 10.22 -6.37 -11.33
CA GLN A 99 10.27 -7.82 -11.52
C GLN A 99 8.86 -8.45 -11.54
N PRO A 100 8.00 -8.27 -10.51
CA PRO A 100 6.65 -8.82 -10.56
C PRO A 100 5.78 -8.20 -11.65
N LEU A 101 6.00 -6.94 -12.04
CA LEU A 101 5.31 -6.34 -13.19
C LEU A 101 5.63 -7.05 -14.51
N THR A 102 6.89 -7.47 -14.67
CA THR A 102 7.31 -8.23 -15.85
C THR A 102 6.68 -9.62 -15.84
N GLU A 103 6.66 -10.29 -14.69
CA GLU A 103 6.02 -11.61 -14.56
C GLU A 103 4.50 -11.55 -14.73
N ALA A 104 3.84 -10.49 -14.25
CA ALA A 104 2.42 -10.26 -14.48
C ALA A 104 2.06 -10.24 -15.97
N SER A 105 2.96 -9.72 -16.82
CA SER A 105 2.76 -9.71 -18.27
C SER A 105 2.81 -11.10 -18.92
N TYR A 106 3.50 -12.07 -18.32
CA TYR A 106 3.56 -13.44 -18.85
C TYR A 106 2.28 -14.24 -18.57
N VAL A 107 1.57 -13.91 -17.49
CA VAL A 107 0.39 -14.65 -17.01
C VAL A 107 -0.92 -13.87 -17.14
N ASN A 108 -0.94 -12.74 -17.85
CA ASN A 108 -2.11 -11.87 -18.06
C ASN A 108 -2.76 -11.38 -16.76
N LEU A 109 -1.93 -11.02 -15.77
CA LEU A 109 -2.39 -10.56 -14.47
C LEU A 109 -2.63 -9.05 -14.45
N PRO A 110 -3.89 -8.59 -14.25
CA PRO A 110 -4.16 -7.16 -14.17
C PRO A 110 -3.46 -6.55 -12.96
N THR A 111 -2.84 -5.39 -13.15
CA THR A 111 -1.99 -4.76 -12.14
C THR A 111 -2.40 -3.32 -11.83
N THR A 112 -2.50 -3.02 -10.54
CA THR A 112 -2.75 -1.68 -10.01
C THR A 112 -1.57 -1.19 -9.20
N ALA A 113 -1.21 0.09 -9.31
CA ALA A 113 -0.06 0.64 -8.59
C ALA A 113 -0.24 2.13 -8.22
N PRO A 114 0.25 2.56 -7.04
CA PRO A 114 0.50 3.96 -6.76
C PRO A 114 1.72 4.45 -7.57
N CYS A 115 1.51 5.46 -8.40
CA CYS A 115 2.52 5.99 -9.31
C CYS A 115 2.83 7.45 -8.99
N ASN A 116 4.12 7.78 -8.92
CA ASN A 116 4.59 9.16 -8.85
C ASN A 116 4.81 9.72 -10.26
N THR A 117 5.13 11.01 -10.37
CA THR A 117 5.29 11.69 -11.65
C THR A 117 6.41 11.10 -12.52
N ASP A 118 7.43 10.52 -11.90
CA ASP A 118 8.58 9.87 -12.51
C ASP A 118 8.44 8.35 -12.63
N SER A 119 7.32 7.75 -12.20
CA SER A 119 7.13 6.29 -12.28
C SER A 119 6.85 5.84 -13.72
N PRO A 120 7.51 4.76 -14.20
CA PRO A 120 7.16 4.13 -15.47
C PRO A 120 5.76 3.51 -15.37
N LEU A 121 4.99 3.59 -16.47
CA LEU A 121 3.63 3.05 -16.57
C LEU A 121 3.57 1.75 -17.37
N CYS A 122 4.72 1.16 -17.71
CA CYS A 122 4.77 -0.11 -18.43
C CYS A 122 4.13 -1.21 -17.56
N TYR A 123 3.20 -1.97 -18.15
CA TYR A 123 2.48 -3.07 -17.50
C TYR A 123 1.64 -2.69 -16.27
N VAL A 124 1.30 -1.41 -16.10
CA VAL A 124 0.39 -0.94 -15.06
C VAL A 124 -0.95 -0.54 -15.69
N ASP A 125 -2.02 -1.24 -15.35
CA ASP A 125 -3.35 -0.98 -15.90
C ASP A 125 -4.05 0.18 -15.19
N ILE A 126 -3.99 0.19 -13.85
CA ILE A 126 -4.59 1.26 -13.03
C ILE A 126 -3.49 1.97 -12.23
N ALA A 127 -3.10 3.15 -12.73
CA ALA A 127 -2.19 4.04 -12.04
C ALA A 127 -2.94 5.00 -11.11
N THR A 128 -2.65 4.94 -9.81
CA THR A 128 -3.14 5.90 -8.82
C THR A 128 -2.08 6.97 -8.58
N PRO A 129 -2.28 8.23 -9.02
CA PRO A 129 -1.23 9.24 -8.93
C PRO A 129 -1.06 9.72 -7.48
N CYS A 130 0.10 9.49 -6.88
CA CYS A 130 0.42 9.92 -5.52
C CYS A 130 1.93 10.09 -5.29
N ASN A 131 2.31 10.78 -4.22
CA ASN A 131 3.69 10.76 -3.74
C ASN A 131 3.98 9.41 -3.08
N ASN A 132 4.61 8.49 -3.81
CA ASN A 132 4.96 7.16 -3.32
C ASN A 132 6.33 7.09 -2.60
N LYS A 133 7.02 8.22 -2.37
CA LYS A 133 8.34 8.25 -1.71
C LYS A 133 8.24 8.47 -0.20
N GLY A 134 7.36 9.37 0.24
CA GLY A 134 7.17 9.67 1.67
C GLY A 134 6.41 8.57 2.41
N ALA A 135 6.92 8.13 3.57
CA ALA A 135 6.30 7.06 4.37
C ALA A 135 4.86 7.39 4.79
N HIS A 136 4.61 8.61 5.25
CA HIS A 136 3.26 9.06 5.63
C HIS A 136 2.30 9.10 4.43
N SER A 137 2.75 9.59 3.28
CA SER A 137 1.94 9.65 2.07
C SER A 137 1.54 8.25 1.62
N VAL A 138 2.51 7.33 1.57
CA VAL A 138 2.27 5.94 1.15
C VAL A 138 1.32 5.23 2.09
N GLY A 139 1.59 5.25 3.40
CA GLY A 139 0.73 4.55 4.35
C GLY A 139 -0.69 5.13 4.39
N LEU A 140 -0.85 6.44 4.15
CA LEU A 140 -2.17 7.06 4.03
C LEU A 140 -2.92 6.56 2.80
N MET A 141 -2.25 6.43 1.65
CA MET A 141 -2.85 5.89 0.43
C MET A 141 -3.32 4.44 0.61
N TRP A 142 -2.50 3.59 1.24
CA TRP A 142 -2.87 2.20 1.55
C TRP A 142 -4.02 2.10 2.55
N TRP A 143 -4.03 2.93 3.59
CA TRP A 143 -5.13 3.00 4.54
C TRP A 143 -6.44 3.43 3.86
N MET A 144 -6.38 4.46 3.00
CA MET A 144 -7.55 4.90 2.25
C MET A 144 -8.06 3.80 1.31
N LEU A 145 -7.16 3.11 0.59
CA LEU A 145 -7.53 2.01 -0.29
C LEU A 145 -8.23 0.87 0.48
N ALA A 146 -7.66 0.43 1.61
CA ALA A 146 -8.27 -0.60 2.46
C ALA A 146 -9.67 -0.19 2.92
N ARG A 147 -9.81 1.06 3.38
CA ARG A 147 -11.08 1.60 3.85
C ARG A 147 -12.14 1.61 2.77
N GLU A 148 -11.79 2.00 1.54
CA GLU A 148 -12.75 2.03 0.43
C GLU A 148 -13.14 0.61 -0.02
N VAL A 149 -12.20 -0.34 -0.05
CA VAL A 149 -12.50 -1.76 -0.32
C VAL A 149 -13.48 -2.32 0.70
N LEU A 150 -13.24 -2.08 2.00
CA LEU A 150 -14.12 -2.54 3.08
C LEU A 150 -15.50 -1.88 3.07
N ARG A 151 -15.58 -0.62 2.64
CA ARG A 151 -16.85 0.08 2.44
C ARG A 151 -17.66 -0.51 1.29
N MET A 152 -17.01 -0.79 0.16
CA MET A 152 -17.66 -1.41 -0.99
C MET A 152 -18.11 -2.84 -0.71
N ARG A 153 -17.40 -3.58 0.15
CA ARG A 153 -17.80 -4.91 0.63
C ARG A 153 -18.88 -4.89 1.71
N GLY A 154 -19.29 -3.71 2.19
CA GLY A 154 -20.32 -3.56 3.22
C GLY A 154 -19.86 -3.92 4.65
N THR A 155 -18.56 -4.15 4.88
CA THR A 155 -18.01 -4.42 6.22
C THR A 155 -18.01 -3.17 7.10
N ILE A 156 -17.85 -1.99 6.50
CA ILE A 156 -17.81 -0.71 7.20
C ILE A 156 -18.78 0.26 6.53
N PHE A 157 -19.60 0.95 7.31
CA PHE A 157 -20.50 1.99 6.80
C PHE A 157 -19.77 3.31 6.55
N ARG A 158 -20.21 4.09 5.55
CA ARG A 158 -19.61 5.39 5.20
C ARG A 158 -19.79 6.43 6.31
N GLU A 159 -20.96 6.38 6.97
CA GLU A 159 -21.38 7.32 8.02
C GLU A 159 -20.55 7.16 9.28
N HIS A 160 -20.17 5.93 9.60
CA HIS A 160 -19.41 5.61 10.79
C HIS A 160 -17.91 5.79 10.54
N ARG A 161 -17.22 6.33 11.54
CA ARG A 161 -15.77 6.46 11.50
C ARG A 161 -15.16 5.06 11.56
N TRP A 162 -14.19 4.79 10.69
CA TRP A 162 -13.38 3.58 10.82
C TRP A 162 -12.44 3.72 12.03
N GLU A 163 -12.50 2.75 12.94
CA GLU A 163 -11.74 2.75 14.20
C GLU A 163 -10.22 2.72 13.99
N VAL A 164 -9.78 2.03 12.94
CA VAL A 164 -8.36 1.89 12.61
C VAL A 164 -7.80 3.24 12.14
N ARG A 165 -6.80 3.75 12.86
CA ARG A 165 -6.14 5.01 12.52
C ARG A 165 -5.16 4.85 11.34
N PRO A 166 -4.98 5.88 10.50
CA PRO A 166 -4.00 5.87 9.41
C PRO A 166 -2.57 5.56 9.89
N ASP A 167 -2.20 6.03 11.07
CA ASP A 167 -0.86 5.88 11.65
C ASP A 167 -0.42 4.41 11.79
N LEU A 168 -1.38 3.48 11.85
CA LEU A 168 -1.08 2.05 11.89
C LEU A 168 -0.36 1.57 10.63
N TYR A 169 -0.67 2.19 9.48
CA TYR A 169 -0.12 1.88 8.16
C TYR A 169 1.19 2.59 7.86
N PHE A 170 1.57 3.60 8.65
CA PHE A 170 2.84 4.28 8.49
C PHE A 170 3.97 3.34 8.87
N TYR A 171 5.01 3.35 8.05
CA TYR A 171 6.29 2.79 8.43
C TYR A 171 6.88 3.61 9.59
N ARG A 172 7.49 2.91 10.54
CA ARG A 172 8.23 3.49 11.65
C ARG A 172 9.63 2.94 11.60
N ASP A 173 10.61 3.82 11.78
CA ASP A 173 11.98 3.38 11.89
C ASP A 173 12.15 2.56 13.18
N PRO A 174 12.82 1.39 13.12
CA PRO A 174 13.03 0.54 14.27
C PRO A 174 13.71 1.30 15.42
N GLU A 175 14.74 2.09 15.12
CA GLU A 175 15.50 2.86 16.11
C GLU A 175 14.67 3.95 16.79
N GLU A 176 13.78 4.61 16.05
CA GLU A 176 12.87 5.62 16.62
C GLU A 176 11.81 4.94 17.49
N THR A 177 11.31 3.78 17.06
CA THR A 177 10.31 3.01 17.80
C THR A 177 10.89 2.51 19.13
N GLU A 178 12.11 1.99 19.13
CA GLU A 178 12.80 1.56 20.35
C GLU A 178 12.99 2.72 21.34
N LYS A 179 13.40 3.91 20.85
CA LYS A 179 13.55 5.11 21.69
C LYS A 179 12.21 5.60 22.25
N GLU A 180 11.15 5.60 21.44
CA GLU A 180 9.81 5.98 21.88
C GLU A 180 9.24 4.99 22.92
N GLU A 181 9.46 3.69 22.71
CA GLU A 181 9.04 2.64 23.64
C GLU A 181 9.80 2.71 24.97
N GLN A 182 11.11 2.96 24.92
CA GLN A 182 11.92 3.21 26.11
C GLN A 182 11.44 4.46 26.86
N ALA A 183 11.22 5.57 26.16
CA ALA A 183 10.70 6.79 26.79
C ALA A 183 9.28 6.63 27.34
N ALA A 184 8.44 5.81 26.70
CA ALA A 184 7.10 5.47 27.20
C ALA A 184 7.17 4.58 28.45
N ALA A 185 8.10 3.62 28.49
CA ALA A 185 8.35 2.78 29.65
C ALA A 185 8.86 3.62 30.84
N GLU A 186 9.81 4.52 30.62
CA GLU A 186 10.32 5.45 31.64
C GLU A 186 9.21 6.36 32.19
N LYS A 187 8.35 6.90 31.31
CA LYS A 187 7.16 7.69 31.71
C LYS A 187 6.13 6.87 32.48
N ALA A 188 5.97 5.58 32.16
CA ALA A 188 5.05 4.70 32.87
C ALA A 188 5.56 4.33 34.27
N VAL A 189 6.88 4.15 34.43
CA VAL A 189 7.53 3.92 35.74
C VAL A 189 7.38 5.15 36.64
N THR A 190 7.74 6.33 36.14
CA THR A 190 7.60 7.59 36.91
C THR A 190 6.14 7.87 37.30
N LYS A 191 5.17 7.53 36.44
CA LYS A 191 3.74 7.71 36.76
C LYS A 191 3.22 6.72 37.81
N LYS A 192 3.79 5.52 37.90
CA LYS A 192 3.47 4.55 38.96
C LYS A 192 4.09 4.93 40.30
N GLU A 193 5.32 5.45 40.30
CA GLU A 193 5.96 5.98 41.51
C GLU A 193 5.18 7.16 42.08
N PHE A 194 4.64 8.05 41.23
CA PHE A 194 3.79 9.17 41.63
C PHE A 194 2.37 8.80 42.08
N GLN A 195 1.90 7.57 41.83
CA GLN A 195 0.57 7.09 42.24
C GLN A 195 0.63 6.14 43.47
N GLY A 196 1.84 5.87 43.98
CA GLY A 196 2.10 4.98 45.11
C GLY A 196 2.34 5.68 46.46
N GLU A 197 2.31 7.01 46.51
CA GLU A 197 2.22 7.83 47.74
C GLU A 197 0.76 8.29 47.97
#